data_AF-A0A1Y1Z2X7-F1
#
_entry.id   AF-A0A1Y1Z2X7-F1
#
_cell.length_a   1.000
_cell.length_b   1.000
_cell.length_c   1.000
_cell.angle_alpha   90.00
_cell.angle_beta   90.00
_cell.angle_gamma   90.00
#
_symmetry.space_group_name_H-M   'P 1'
#
loop_
_entity.id
_entity.type
_entity.pdbx_description
1 polymer ?
#
loop_
_entity_poly.entity_id
_entity_poly.type
_entity_poly.pdbx_seq_one_letter_code
_entity_poly.pdbx_strand_id
1 'polypeptide(L)'
;MRGLVRHAVYQAARADFLDSITVRNLEATVNAGVDAWGRKKEQRAHITAKITLDCTITSAAQCDGLDSSTVHYGKLSKDVRERVQQKGHEWVTTFALAKAIQESCVRTAGNTPTAKLEVDVFYPKGSLLGDGAGLIYGTSHPRDGSSSRVLYLRNVRVPCLIGINSNERLAKQSLIVNVWIECLAEDRSDDYAQLEQVVFQAISESSFKTLESLVTMVVDELREKFFRPELDDGAYIRLQVEKPMAVPSADAPAIEIVRKVKE
;
A
#
# COMPACT_ATOMS: atom_id res chain seq x y z
N MET A 1 9.96 5.21 21.60
CA MET A 1 9.50 4.67 20.31
C MET A 1 8.21 5.37 19.96
N ARG A 2 8.17 6.17 18.90
CA ARG A 2 6.89 6.60 18.33
C ARG A 2 6.24 5.34 17.77
N GLY A 3 5.01 5.03 18.15
CA GLY A 3 4.35 3.76 17.79
C GLY A 3 4.01 3.67 16.30
N LEU A 4 2.88 3.05 15.99
CA LEU A 4 2.32 3.04 14.65
C LEU A 4 1.92 4.47 14.22
N VAL A 5 2.39 4.92 13.07
CA VAL A 5 2.11 6.26 12.53
C VAL A 5 1.61 6.20 11.09
N ARG A 6 0.96 7.28 10.68
CA ARG A 6 0.57 7.48 9.28
C ARG A 6 1.78 7.41 8.36
N HIS A 7 1.58 6.87 7.18
CA HIS A 7 2.58 6.75 6.13
C HIS A 7 3.17 8.11 5.74
N ALA A 8 2.36 9.15 5.63
CA ALA A 8 2.86 10.51 5.37
C ALA A 8 3.81 10.99 6.48
N VAL A 9 3.52 10.67 7.75
CA VAL A 9 4.38 11.01 8.90
C VAL A 9 5.69 10.20 8.86
N TYR A 10 5.59 8.91 8.54
CA TYR A 10 6.75 8.05 8.33
C TYR A 10 7.65 8.55 7.18
N GLN A 11 7.07 8.93 6.05
CA GLN A 11 7.82 9.48 4.91
C GLN A 11 8.46 10.82 5.27
N ALA A 12 7.75 11.68 6.02
CA ALA A 12 8.26 12.98 6.46
C ALA A 12 9.22 12.89 7.66
N ALA A 13 9.36 11.73 8.31
CA ALA A 13 10.30 11.55 9.41
C ALA A 13 11.71 11.99 8.97
N ARG A 14 12.34 12.86 9.78
CA ARG A 14 13.63 13.46 9.46
C ARG A 14 14.68 12.38 9.17
N ALA A 15 15.28 12.48 7.99
CA ALA A 15 16.53 11.81 7.65
C ALA A 15 17.42 12.90 7.05
N ASP A 16 18.65 13.01 7.55
CA ASP A 16 19.60 14.02 7.08
C ASP A 16 20.05 13.71 5.64
N PHE A 17 19.86 12.46 5.21
CA PHE A 17 20.15 11.94 3.88
C PHE A 17 18.94 11.14 3.36
N LEU A 18 18.77 11.12 2.03
CA LEU A 18 17.63 10.46 1.36
C LEU A 18 18.06 9.51 0.23
N ASP A 19 19.36 9.23 0.12
CA ASP A 19 19.86 8.23 -0.81
C ASP A 19 19.21 6.88 -0.49
N SER A 20 18.77 6.16 -1.53
CA SER A 20 18.07 4.91 -1.33
C SER A 20 18.40 3.85 -2.37
N ILE A 21 18.43 2.61 -1.91
CA ILE A 21 18.59 1.42 -2.72
C ILE A 21 17.23 0.73 -2.77
N THR A 22 16.73 0.47 -3.98
CA THR A 22 15.42 -0.15 -4.18
C THR A 22 15.54 -1.34 -5.13
N VAL A 23 15.03 -2.49 -4.70
CA VAL A 23 14.71 -3.63 -5.58
C VAL A 23 13.20 -3.56 -5.81
N ARG A 24 12.79 -3.25 -7.04
CA ARG A 24 11.39 -2.98 -7.39
C ARG A 24 10.74 -4.18 -8.07
N ASN A 25 9.51 -4.50 -7.67
CA ASN A 25 8.65 -5.50 -8.30
C ASN A 25 9.34 -6.85 -8.55
N LEU A 26 10.08 -7.36 -7.57
CA LEU A 26 10.61 -8.72 -7.62
C LEU A 26 9.44 -9.71 -7.61
N GLU A 27 9.22 -10.38 -8.74
CA GLU A 27 8.16 -11.37 -8.87
C GLU A 27 8.52 -12.65 -8.10
N ALA A 28 7.57 -13.13 -7.29
CA ALA A 28 7.67 -14.39 -6.58
C ALA A 28 6.31 -15.05 -6.42
N THR A 29 6.32 -16.37 -6.25
CA THR A 29 5.15 -17.13 -5.79
C THR A 29 5.23 -17.24 -4.27
N VAL A 30 4.13 -16.90 -3.57
CA VAL A 30 4.09 -16.82 -2.11
C VAL A 30 2.89 -17.57 -1.52
N ASN A 31 3.09 -18.14 -0.33
CA ASN A 31 2.04 -18.69 0.55
C ASN A 31 1.58 -17.63 1.57
N ALA A 32 1.13 -16.48 1.07
CA ALA A 32 0.70 -15.37 1.89
C ALA A 32 -0.44 -14.58 1.24
N GLY A 33 -1.26 -13.96 2.08
CA GLY A 33 -2.38 -13.12 1.66
C GLY A 33 -3.45 -13.86 0.87
N VAL A 34 -4.67 -13.35 0.83
CA VAL A 34 -5.78 -14.00 0.11
C VAL A 34 -5.82 -13.66 -1.38
N ASP A 35 -6.45 -14.49 -2.21
CA ASP A 35 -6.78 -14.09 -3.57
C ASP A 35 -7.96 -13.09 -3.59
N ALA A 36 -8.34 -12.60 -4.77
CA ALA A 36 -9.46 -11.65 -4.93
C ALA A 36 -10.83 -12.16 -4.42
N TRP A 37 -10.96 -13.46 -4.07
CA TRP A 37 -12.17 -14.05 -3.47
C TRP A 37 -12.01 -14.34 -1.97
N GLY A 38 -10.93 -13.87 -1.34
CA GLY A 38 -10.68 -14.11 0.09
C GLY A 38 -10.12 -15.51 0.41
N ARG A 39 -9.69 -16.29 -0.59
CA ARG A 39 -9.21 -17.66 -0.36
C ARG A 39 -7.72 -17.70 -0.10
N LYS A 40 -7.31 -18.59 0.80
CA LYS A 40 -5.90 -18.91 1.02
C LYS A 40 -5.37 -19.80 -0.12
N LYS A 41 -4.75 -19.18 -1.12
CA LYS A 41 -4.19 -19.85 -2.29
C LYS A 41 -2.81 -19.32 -2.64
N GLU A 42 -1.87 -20.22 -2.92
CA GLU A 42 -0.56 -19.85 -3.46
C GLU A 42 -0.73 -18.95 -4.69
N GLN A 43 -0.06 -17.80 -4.68
CA GLN A 43 -0.27 -16.76 -5.69
C GLN A 43 1.01 -15.99 -6.00
N ARG A 44 0.99 -15.28 -7.13
CA ARG A 44 2.09 -14.40 -7.53
C ARG A 44 1.97 -13.07 -6.80
N ALA A 45 3.10 -12.59 -6.30
CA ALA A 45 3.27 -11.27 -5.71
C ALA A 45 4.43 -10.52 -6.37
N HIS A 46 4.33 -9.20 -6.38
CA HIS A 46 5.44 -8.30 -6.69
C HIS A 46 5.92 -7.69 -5.37
N ILE A 47 7.20 -7.89 -5.07
CA ILE A 47 7.81 -7.39 -3.84
C ILE A 47 8.72 -6.22 -4.19
N THR A 48 8.46 -5.06 -3.59
CA THR A 48 9.39 -3.93 -3.63
C THR A 48 10.02 -3.76 -2.26
N ALA A 49 11.36 -3.77 -2.19
CA ALA A 49 12.12 -3.51 -0.98
C ALA A 49 12.98 -2.27 -1.17
N LYS A 50 12.80 -1.28 -0.29
CA LYS A 50 13.50 0.00 -0.31
C LYS A 50 14.24 0.22 1.01
N ILE A 51 15.52 0.56 0.91
CA ILE A 51 16.38 0.92 2.02
C ILE A 51 16.81 2.37 1.83
N THR A 52 16.39 3.25 2.73
CA THR A 52 16.84 4.65 2.78
C THR A 52 18.01 4.73 3.73
N LEU A 53 19.13 5.29 3.25
CA LEU A 53 20.38 5.40 3.99
C LEU A 53 20.34 6.57 4.97
N ASP A 54 21.09 6.44 6.07
CA ASP A 54 21.40 7.54 6.99
C ASP A 54 22.77 8.17 6.68
N CYS A 55 23.22 8.02 5.43
CA CYS A 55 24.45 8.56 4.88
C CYS A 55 24.30 8.73 3.36
N THR A 56 25.28 9.37 2.71
CA THR A 56 25.35 9.45 1.24
C THR A 56 26.12 8.27 0.66
N ILE A 57 25.83 7.89 -0.59
CA ILE A 57 26.60 6.87 -1.33
C ILE A 57 27.97 7.36 -1.84
N THR A 58 28.39 8.58 -1.47
CA THR A 58 29.57 9.27 -2.01
C THR A 58 30.86 8.44 -1.89
N SER A 59 31.08 7.75 -0.77
CA SER A 59 32.29 6.95 -0.55
C SER A 59 32.37 5.77 -1.53
N ALA A 60 31.27 5.01 -1.66
CA ALA A 60 31.14 3.95 -2.66
C ALA A 60 31.34 4.48 -4.09
N ALA A 61 30.77 5.65 -4.41
CA ALA A 61 30.89 6.27 -5.72
C ALA A 61 32.33 6.72 -6.05
N GLN A 62 33.05 7.28 -5.08
CA GLN A 62 34.43 7.73 -5.27
C GLN A 62 35.41 6.56 -5.46
N CYS A 63 35.16 5.44 -4.77
CA CYS A 63 36.01 4.26 -4.85
C CYS A 63 35.63 3.31 -5.99
N ASP A 64 34.57 3.63 -6.75
CA ASP A 64 33.91 2.71 -7.70
C ASP A 64 33.75 1.30 -7.10
N GLY A 65 33.16 1.25 -5.90
CA GLY A 65 33.17 0.06 -5.06
C GLY A 65 31.93 -0.09 -4.18
N LEU A 66 31.89 -1.20 -3.44
CA LEU A 66 30.82 -1.52 -2.49
C LEU A 66 31.39 -1.57 -1.07
N ASP A 67 31.33 -0.43 -0.38
CA ASP A 67 31.69 -0.30 1.03
C ASP A 67 30.44 -0.20 1.93
N SER A 68 30.62 0.15 3.20
CA SER A 68 29.53 0.31 4.17
C SER A 68 28.69 1.58 4.00
N SER A 69 28.90 2.38 2.96
CA SER A 69 28.06 3.54 2.62
C SER A 69 26.94 3.20 1.63
N THR A 70 26.84 1.94 1.20
CA THR A 70 25.82 1.48 0.25
C THR A 70 25.35 0.07 0.57
N VAL A 71 24.22 -0.33 -0.01
CA VAL A 71 23.71 -1.71 0.09
C VAL A 71 23.79 -2.39 -1.28
N HIS A 72 24.38 -3.59 -1.32
CA HIS A 72 24.45 -4.38 -2.54
C HIS A 72 23.06 -4.88 -2.96
N TYR A 73 22.44 -4.23 -3.96
CA TYR A 73 21.10 -4.59 -4.45
C TYR A 73 21.01 -6.03 -5.00
N GLY A 74 22.07 -6.53 -5.64
CA GLY A 74 22.17 -7.92 -6.07
C GLY A 74 22.06 -8.92 -4.91
N LYS A 75 22.78 -8.69 -3.78
CA LYS A 75 22.62 -9.50 -2.56
C LYS A 75 21.24 -9.34 -1.96
N LEU A 76 20.71 -8.11 -1.88
CA LEU A 76 19.36 -7.82 -1.39
C LEU A 76 18.30 -8.62 -2.16
N SER A 77 18.36 -8.59 -3.49
CA SER A 77 17.42 -9.31 -4.34
C SER A 77 17.47 -10.83 -4.14
N LYS A 78 18.66 -11.39 -3.91
CA LYS A 78 18.85 -12.82 -3.63
C LYS A 78 18.27 -13.19 -2.28
N ASP A 79 18.59 -12.42 -1.23
CA ASP A 79 18.14 -12.67 0.13
C ASP A 79 16.61 -12.53 0.26
N VAL A 80 16.01 -11.54 -0.40
CA VAL A 80 14.54 -11.40 -0.48
C VAL A 80 13.93 -12.58 -1.24
N ARG A 81 14.49 -12.97 -2.39
CA ARG A 81 13.99 -14.10 -3.18
C ARG A 81 14.06 -15.41 -2.41
N GLU A 82 15.19 -15.68 -1.75
CA GLU A 82 15.38 -16.84 -0.89
C GLU A 82 14.39 -16.85 0.26
N ARG A 83 14.09 -15.69 0.87
CA ARG A 83 13.09 -15.61 1.95
C ARG A 83 11.68 -15.98 1.46
N VAL A 84 11.29 -15.59 0.25
CA VAL A 84 9.91 -15.77 -0.24
C VAL A 84 9.67 -17.08 -1.01
N GLN A 85 10.72 -17.68 -1.58
CA GLN A 85 10.61 -18.91 -2.37
C GLN A 85 10.87 -20.20 -1.57
N GLN A 86 10.97 -20.12 -0.23
CA GLN A 86 11.15 -21.30 0.60
C GLN A 86 9.92 -22.22 0.48
N LYS A 87 10.12 -23.38 -0.15
CA LYS A 87 9.07 -24.39 -0.33
C LYS A 87 8.66 -24.98 1.01
N GLY A 88 7.36 -25.21 1.20
CA GLY A 88 6.81 -25.85 2.39
C GLY A 88 6.54 -24.92 3.58
N HIS A 89 6.63 -23.59 3.39
CA HIS A 89 6.21 -22.66 4.42
C HIS A 89 4.71 -22.76 4.69
N GLU A 90 4.37 -22.71 5.98
CA GLU A 90 3.01 -22.48 6.44
C GLU A 90 2.47 -21.18 5.86
N TRP A 91 1.15 -21.14 5.71
CA TRP A 91 0.45 -19.96 5.24
C TRP A 91 0.61 -18.80 6.22
N VAL A 92 1.07 -17.64 5.74
CA VAL A 92 1.25 -16.44 6.58
C VAL A 92 0.36 -15.27 6.14
N THR A 93 0.19 -14.29 7.01
CA THR A 93 -0.46 -13.03 6.62
C THR A 93 0.47 -12.18 5.75
N THR A 94 -0.09 -11.25 4.96
CA THR A 94 0.74 -10.32 4.18
C THR A 94 1.67 -9.49 5.07
N PHE A 95 1.22 -9.10 6.27
CA PHE A 95 2.07 -8.40 7.22
C PHE A 95 3.26 -9.25 7.71
N ALA A 96 3.02 -10.52 8.04
CA ALA A 96 4.09 -11.43 8.46
C ALA A 96 5.12 -11.64 7.33
N LEU A 97 4.66 -11.77 6.08
CA LEU A 97 5.53 -11.82 4.90
C LEU A 97 6.36 -10.54 4.77
N ALA A 98 5.73 -9.36 4.82
CA ALA A 98 6.41 -8.07 4.71
C ALA A 98 7.46 -7.87 5.81
N LYS A 99 7.16 -8.29 7.05
CA LYS A 99 8.09 -8.26 8.19
C LYS A 99 9.29 -9.20 7.96
N ALA A 100 9.05 -10.43 7.49
CA ALA A 100 10.11 -11.39 7.18
C ALA A 100 11.04 -10.90 6.04
N ILE A 101 10.48 -10.21 5.04
CA ILE A 101 11.26 -9.55 3.98
C ILE A 101 12.08 -8.40 4.58
N GLN A 102 11.48 -7.57 5.43
CA GLN A 102 12.20 -6.47 6.10
C GLN A 102 13.37 -6.97 6.95
N GLU A 103 13.22 -8.07 7.69
CA GLU A 103 14.33 -8.71 8.40
C GLU A 103 15.49 -9.10 7.46
N SER A 104 15.16 -9.51 6.24
CA SER A 104 16.15 -9.84 5.21
C SER A 104 16.83 -8.58 4.66
N CYS A 105 16.10 -7.46 4.54
CA CYS A 105 16.67 -6.15 4.25
C CYS A 105 17.66 -5.70 5.34
N VAL A 106 17.29 -5.84 6.62
CA VAL A 106 18.17 -5.52 7.76
C VAL A 106 19.45 -6.35 7.70
N ARG A 107 19.33 -7.67 7.50
CA ARG A 107 20.50 -8.56 7.39
C ARG A 107 21.40 -8.18 6.22
N THR A 108 20.81 -7.81 5.08
CA THR A 108 21.59 -7.40 3.90
C THR A 108 22.29 -6.06 4.11
N ALA A 109 21.62 -5.10 4.76
CA ALA A 109 22.21 -3.80 5.06
C ALA A 109 23.44 -3.93 5.98
N GLY A 110 23.41 -4.90 6.91
CA GLY A 110 24.53 -5.16 7.81
C GLY A 110 24.90 -3.93 8.62
N ASN A 111 26.12 -3.43 8.45
CA ASN A 111 26.63 -2.24 9.14
C ASN A 111 26.36 -0.93 8.39
N THR A 112 25.68 -0.98 7.25
CA THR A 112 25.34 0.22 6.47
C THR A 112 24.39 1.09 7.28
N PRO A 113 24.68 2.39 7.49
CA PRO A 113 23.76 3.28 8.19
C PRO A 113 22.45 3.42 7.42
N THR A 114 21.35 2.93 8.00
CA THR A 114 20.00 2.99 7.41
C THR A 114 19.09 3.87 8.24
N ALA A 115 18.34 4.77 7.59
CA ALA A 115 17.33 5.63 8.21
C ALA A 115 15.93 5.00 8.17
N LYS A 116 15.58 4.33 7.06
CA LYS A 116 14.24 3.76 6.85
C LYS A 116 14.29 2.50 6.01
N LEU A 117 13.39 1.58 6.31
CA LEU A 117 13.14 0.38 5.52
C LEU A 117 11.67 0.33 5.14
N GLU A 118 11.38 0.04 3.88
CA GLU A 118 10.02 -0.10 3.36
C GLU A 118 9.91 -1.35 2.49
N VAL A 119 8.84 -2.11 2.70
CA VAL A 119 8.47 -3.27 1.91
C VAL A 119 7.05 -3.10 1.41
N ASP A 120 6.85 -3.17 0.09
CA ASP A 120 5.54 -3.24 -0.55
C ASP A 120 5.34 -4.66 -1.09
N VAL A 121 4.30 -5.34 -0.61
CA VAL A 121 3.84 -6.63 -1.13
C VAL A 121 2.57 -6.36 -1.91
N PHE A 122 2.65 -6.52 -3.24
CA PHE A 122 1.54 -6.30 -4.15
C PHE A 122 1.09 -7.62 -4.79
N TYR A 123 -0.21 -7.88 -4.76
CA TYR A 123 -0.85 -9.02 -5.42
C TYR A 123 -1.62 -8.54 -6.65
N PRO A 124 -1.13 -8.79 -7.88
CA PRO A 124 -1.84 -8.42 -9.11
C PRO A 124 -3.21 -9.10 -9.25
N LYS A 125 -3.45 -10.19 -8.52
CA LYS A 125 -4.73 -10.91 -8.46
C LYS A 125 -5.40 -10.81 -7.08
N GLY A 126 -5.05 -9.79 -6.30
CA GLY A 126 -5.66 -9.49 -5.01
C GLY A 126 -6.96 -8.68 -5.10
N SER A 127 -7.37 -8.25 -6.30
CA SER A 127 -8.55 -7.43 -6.56
C SER A 127 -9.27 -7.97 -7.80
N LEU A 128 -10.61 -8.01 -7.77
CA LEU A 128 -11.43 -8.47 -8.91
C LEU A 128 -11.66 -7.35 -9.92
N LEU A 129 -11.76 -6.11 -9.45
CA LEU A 129 -12.21 -4.97 -10.24
C LEU A 129 -11.10 -3.95 -10.49
N GLY A 130 -9.95 -4.11 -9.83
CA GLY A 130 -8.79 -3.25 -9.95
C GLY A 130 -7.56 -3.96 -10.49
N ASP A 131 -6.42 -3.27 -10.42
CA ASP A 131 -5.13 -3.79 -10.88
C ASP A 131 -4.47 -4.71 -9.84
N GLY A 132 -4.95 -4.67 -8.59
CA GLY A 132 -4.46 -5.49 -7.50
C GLY A 132 -4.66 -4.86 -6.13
N ALA A 133 -4.18 -5.54 -5.12
CA ALA A 133 -4.20 -5.11 -3.73
C ALA A 133 -2.86 -5.41 -3.06
N GLY A 134 -2.60 -4.80 -1.90
CA GLY A 134 -1.34 -5.06 -1.21
C GLY A 134 -1.22 -4.40 0.14
N LEU A 135 -0.01 -4.54 0.70
CA LEU A 135 0.37 -3.93 1.96
C LEU A 135 1.75 -3.26 1.82
N ILE A 136 1.83 -2.00 2.24
CA ILE A 136 3.10 -1.32 2.47
C ILE A 136 3.42 -1.36 3.97
N TYR A 137 4.61 -1.83 4.31
CA TYR A 137 5.15 -1.82 5.67
C TYR A 137 6.47 -1.07 5.72
N GLY A 138 6.51 -0.01 6.53
CA GLY A 138 7.68 0.83 6.75
C GLY A 138 8.13 0.83 8.22
N THR A 139 9.43 0.86 8.46
CA THR A 139 10.00 1.18 9.78
C THR A 139 11.10 2.22 9.67
N SER A 140 11.17 3.12 10.65
CA SER A 140 12.27 4.06 10.82
C SER A 140 13.23 3.53 11.89
N HIS A 141 14.51 3.40 11.55
CA HIS A 141 15.58 3.00 12.47
C HIS A 141 16.78 3.94 12.24
N PRO A 142 17.63 4.27 13.23
CA PRO A 142 17.55 3.98 14.67
C PRO A 142 16.85 5.06 15.52
N ARG A 143 16.50 6.23 14.96
CA ARG A 143 16.17 7.44 15.75
C ARG A 143 14.73 7.55 16.25
N ASP A 144 13.72 7.21 15.45
CA ASP A 144 12.30 7.47 15.81
C ASP A 144 11.53 6.20 16.27
N GLY A 145 11.97 5.01 15.82
CA GLY A 145 11.34 3.73 16.13
C GLY A 145 9.90 3.58 15.63
N SER A 146 9.45 4.49 14.76
CA SER A 146 8.11 4.49 14.18
C SER A 146 7.94 3.42 13.12
N SER A 147 6.71 2.91 13.03
CA SER A 147 6.30 2.00 11.97
C SER A 147 5.08 2.54 11.24
N SER A 148 4.94 2.19 9.96
CA SER A 148 3.79 2.53 9.14
C SER A 148 3.28 1.27 8.44
N ARG A 149 1.96 1.09 8.43
CA ARG A 149 1.28 -0.04 7.79
C ARG A 149 0.12 0.51 6.96
N VAL A 150 0.09 0.14 5.68
CA VAL A 150 -0.90 0.64 4.72
C VAL A 150 -1.45 -0.52 3.89
N LEU A 151 -2.69 -0.91 4.16
CA LEU A 151 -3.47 -1.79 3.28
C LEU A 151 -3.97 -0.98 2.10
N TYR A 152 -3.90 -1.48 0.87
CA TYR A 152 -4.37 -0.71 -0.28
C TYR A 152 -5.04 -1.53 -1.39
N LEU A 153 -5.90 -0.84 -2.14
CA LEU A 153 -6.49 -1.26 -3.41
C LEU A 153 -6.05 -0.31 -4.52
N ARG A 154 -5.68 -0.85 -5.68
CA ARG A 154 -5.16 -0.08 -6.80
C ARG A 154 -6.11 -0.10 -8.00
N ASN A 155 -6.51 1.08 -8.46
CA ASN A 155 -7.27 1.33 -9.69
C ASN A 155 -8.54 0.47 -9.82
N VAL A 156 -9.32 0.37 -8.75
CA VAL A 156 -10.60 -0.35 -8.75
C VAL A 156 -11.59 0.36 -9.66
N ARG A 157 -12.12 -0.35 -10.64
CA ARG A 157 -13.03 0.21 -11.65
C ARG A 157 -14.47 -0.01 -11.21
N VAL A 158 -15.17 1.06 -10.87
CA VAL A 158 -16.54 0.98 -10.34
C VAL A 158 -17.52 1.77 -11.21
N PRO A 159 -18.43 1.09 -11.95
CA PRO A 159 -19.49 1.77 -12.69
C PRO A 159 -20.55 2.35 -11.75
N CYS A 160 -20.76 3.66 -11.80
CA CYS A 160 -21.84 4.33 -11.09
C CYS A 160 -22.48 5.45 -11.91
N LEU A 161 -23.66 5.91 -11.49
CA LEU A 161 -24.28 7.07 -12.11
C LEU A 161 -23.72 8.32 -11.43
N ILE A 162 -23.03 9.19 -12.19
CA ILE A 162 -22.30 10.36 -11.64
C ILE A 162 -22.29 11.52 -12.64
N GLY A 163 -22.47 12.77 -12.18
CA GLY A 163 -22.54 13.94 -13.05
C GLY A 163 -23.69 14.89 -12.75
N ILE A 164 -23.45 16.17 -13.00
CA ILE A 164 -24.42 17.27 -12.79
C ILE A 164 -25.32 17.38 -14.01
N ASN A 165 -24.77 17.18 -15.21
CA ASN A 165 -25.49 17.38 -16.45
C ASN A 165 -26.39 16.18 -16.77
N SER A 166 -27.56 16.43 -17.36
CA SER A 166 -28.55 15.39 -17.66
C SER A 166 -28.01 14.31 -18.61
N ASN A 167 -27.17 14.67 -19.58
CA ASN A 167 -26.52 13.74 -20.50
C ASN A 167 -25.56 12.77 -19.77
N GLU A 168 -24.88 13.22 -18.72
CA GLU A 168 -23.99 12.38 -17.89
C GLU A 168 -24.77 11.32 -17.09
N ARG A 169 -26.10 11.49 -16.98
CA ARG A 169 -26.99 10.65 -16.18
C ARG A 169 -27.75 9.63 -17.02
N LEU A 170 -27.46 9.53 -18.32
CA LEU A 170 -28.08 8.56 -19.23
C LEU A 170 -27.48 7.15 -19.11
N ALA A 171 -26.25 7.03 -18.62
CA ALA A 171 -25.57 5.77 -18.44
C ALA A 171 -24.59 5.82 -17.26
N LYS A 172 -24.29 4.66 -16.67
CA LYS A 172 -23.23 4.54 -15.67
C LYS A 172 -21.87 4.82 -16.32
N GLN A 173 -21.01 5.52 -15.59
CA GLN A 173 -19.64 5.82 -15.97
C GLN A 173 -18.70 5.03 -15.06
N SER A 174 -17.61 4.51 -15.60
CA SER A 174 -16.60 3.80 -14.80
C SER A 174 -15.71 4.81 -14.10
N LEU A 175 -15.78 4.86 -12.78
CA LEU A 175 -14.82 5.58 -11.94
C LEU A 175 -13.57 4.72 -11.72
N ILE A 176 -12.43 5.35 -11.47
CA ILE A 176 -11.21 4.69 -11.02
C ILE A 176 -10.99 5.07 -9.55
N VAL A 177 -10.87 4.07 -8.69
CA VAL A 177 -10.85 4.24 -7.24
C VAL A 177 -9.58 3.64 -6.66
N ASN A 178 -8.84 4.46 -5.91
CA ASN A 178 -7.70 4.02 -5.12
C ASN A 178 -8.00 4.21 -3.63
N VAL A 179 -7.67 3.21 -2.83
CA VAL A 179 -7.95 3.19 -1.39
C VAL A 179 -6.69 2.81 -0.64
N TRP A 180 -6.36 3.56 0.40
CA TRP A 180 -5.31 3.24 1.36
C TRP A 180 -5.85 3.36 2.77
N ILE A 181 -5.71 2.29 3.56
CA ILE A 181 -6.05 2.27 4.97
C ILE A 181 -4.74 2.28 5.77
N GLU A 182 -4.44 3.42 6.38
CA GLU A 182 -3.25 3.62 7.18
C GLU A 182 -3.51 3.24 8.65
N CYS A 183 -2.47 2.75 9.34
CA CYS A 183 -2.52 2.40 10.76
C CYS A 183 -3.54 1.31 11.13
N LEU A 184 -3.96 0.47 10.17
CA LEU A 184 -4.88 -0.64 10.41
C LEU A 184 -4.24 -1.70 11.33
N ALA A 185 -5.01 -2.45 12.12
CA ALA A 185 -4.48 -3.53 12.97
C ALA A 185 -3.72 -4.63 12.18
N GLU A 186 -2.80 -5.34 12.83
CA GLU A 186 -1.90 -6.32 12.16
C GLU A 186 -2.64 -7.53 11.60
N ASP A 187 -3.70 -7.96 12.28
CA ASP A 187 -4.54 -9.09 11.92
C ASP A 187 -5.39 -8.86 10.66
N ARG A 188 -5.48 -7.61 10.19
CA ARG A 188 -6.32 -7.19 9.05
C ARG A 188 -5.56 -6.95 7.75
N SER A 189 -4.28 -7.36 7.69
CA SER A 189 -3.43 -7.10 6.52
C SER A 189 -3.89 -7.77 5.22
N ASP A 190 -4.85 -8.70 5.30
CA ASP A 190 -5.39 -9.46 4.17
C ASP A 190 -6.85 -9.09 3.86
N ASP A 191 -7.42 -8.06 4.48
CA ASP A 191 -8.84 -7.69 4.37
C ASP A 191 -9.19 -6.94 3.08
N TYR A 192 -8.28 -6.86 2.10
CA TYR A 192 -8.48 -6.10 0.87
C TYR A 192 -9.66 -6.59 0.02
N ALA A 193 -10.00 -7.88 0.06
CA ALA A 193 -11.18 -8.40 -0.65
C ALA A 193 -12.50 -7.86 -0.04
N GLN A 194 -12.59 -7.83 1.30
CA GLN A 194 -13.73 -7.23 2.01
C GLN A 194 -13.78 -5.71 1.77
N LEU A 195 -12.62 -5.05 1.80
CA LEU A 195 -12.51 -3.61 1.50
C LEU A 195 -13.03 -3.29 0.10
N GLU A 196 -12.63 -4.07 -0.91
CA GLU A 196 -13.08 -3.88 -2.30
C GLU A 196 -14.60 -4.04 -2.41
N GLN A 197 -15.17 -5.04 -1.73
CA GLN A 197 -16.62 -5.27 -1.74
C GLN A 197 -17.39 -4.09 -1.16
N VAL A 198 -16.98 -3.56 0.00
CA VAL A 198 -17.66 -2.41 0.64
C VAL A 198 -17.57 -1.17 -0.26
N VAL A 199 -16.40 -0.88 -0.82
CA VAL A 199 -16.18 0.27 -1.70
C VAL A 199 -16.98 0.14 -3.00
N PHE A 200 -16.97 -1.05 -3.61
CA PHE A 200 -17.74 -1.31 -4.82
C PHE A 200 -19.23 -1.13 -4.57
N GLN A 201 -19.76 -1.67 -3.47
CA GLN A 201 -21.19 -1.58 -3.15
C GLN A 201 -21.60 -0.13 -2.92
N ALA A 202 -20.88 0.59 -2.05
CA ALA A 202 -21.14 2.00 -1.75
C ALA A 202 -21.19 2.86 -3.03
N ILE A 203 -20.24 2.69 -3.94
CA ILE A 203 -20.16 3.51 -5.15
C ILE A 203 -21.18 3.07 -6.20
N SER A 204 -21.29 1.77 -6.49
CA SER A 204 -22.09 1.24 -7.60
C SER A 204 -23.61 1.40 -7.41
N GLU A 205 -24.08 1.43 -6.16
CA GLU A 205 -25.48 1.65 -5.78
C GLU A 205 -25.83 3.15 -5.66
N SER A 206 -24.83 4.02 -5.62
CA SER A 206 -25.03 5.47 -5.51
C SER A 206 -25.46 6.14 -6.82
N SER A 207 -26.02 7.34 -6.71
CA SER A 207 -26.43 8.18 -7.84
C SER A 207 -26.12 9.67 -7.63
N PHE A 208 -25.01 9.98 -6.95
CA PHE A 208 -24.61 11.35 -6.67
C PHE A 208 -24.33 12.17 -7.93
N LYS A 209 -24.46 13.49 -7.84
CA LYS A 209 -24.11 14.42 -8.93
C LYS A 209 -22.62 14.76 -8.96
N THR A 210 -21.98 14.82 -7.79
CA THR A 210 -20.60 15.31 -7.62
C THR A 210 -19.72 14.25 -6.97
N LEU A 211 -18.41 14.33 -7.22
CA LEU A 211 -17.44 13.41 -6.62
C LEU A 211 -17.29 13.68 -5.11
N GLU A 212 -17.46 14.92 -4.67
CA GLU A 212 -17.37 15.36 -3.28
C GLU A 212 -18.40 14.65 -2.39
N SER A 213 -19.65 14.58 -2.85
CA SER A 213 -20.71 13.85 -2.13
C SER A 213 -20.44 12.34 -2.11
N LEU A 214 -19.94 11.80 -3.24
CA LEU A 214 -19.60 10.40 -3.35
C LEU A 214 -18.48 10.01 -2.37
N VAL A 215 -17.34 10.70 -2.38
CA VAL A 215 -16.19 10.34 -1.52
C VAL A 215 -16.51 10.46 -0.04
N THR A 216 -17.35 11.43 0.35
CA THR A 216 -17.79 11.59 1.75
C THR A 216 -18.66 10.42 2.17
N MET A 217 -19.66 10.07 1.36
CA MET A 217 -20.54 8.92 1.62
C MET A 217 -19.75 7.60 1.70
N VAL A 218 -18.78 7.38 0.78
CA VAL A 218 -17.94 6.17 0.82
C VAL A 218 -17.12 6.06 2.11
N VAL A 219 -16.64 7.18 2.65
CA VAL A 219 -15.96 7.18 3.95
C VAL A 219 -16.90 6.75 5.08
N ASP A 220 -18.13 7.25 5.09
CA ASP A 220 -19.12 6.90 6.11
C ASP A 220 -19.52 5.41 6.00
N GLU A 221 -19.73 4.92 4.78
CA GLU A 221 -19.96 3.49 4.52
C GLU A 221 -18.81 2.60 5.00
N LEU A 222 -17.56 3.02 4.80
CA LEU A 222 -16.40 2.30 5.32
C LEU A 222 -16.36 2.30 6.84
N ARG A 223 -16.63 3.45 7.48
CA ARG A 223 -16.71 3.57 8.95
C ARG A 223 -17.73 2.61 9.54
N GLU A 224 -18.88 2.48 8.91
CA GLU A 224 -19.96 1.61 9.39
C GLU A 224 -19.75 0.12 9.09
N LYS A 225 -19.26 -0.22 7.89
CA LYS A 225 -19.29 -1.59 7.36
C LYS A 225 -17.94 -2.30 7.34
N PHE A 226 -16.82 -1.56 7.37
CA PHE A 226 -15.47 -2.13 7.28
C PHE A 226 -14.68 -2.05 8.58
N PHE A 227 -14.78 -0.95 9.33
CA PHE A 227 -13.97 -0.74 10.53
C PHE A 227 -14.59 -1.36 11.79
N ARG A 228 -13.72 -1.84 12.70
CA ARG A 228 -14.14 -2.33 14.02
C ARG A 228 -14.07 -1.17 15.02
N PRO A 229 -15.18 -0.81 15.68
CA PRO A 229 -15.17 0.21 16.72
C PRO A 229 -14.12 -0.10 17.80
N GLU A 230 -13.48 0.94 18.33
CA GLU A 230 -12.44 0.89 19.37
C GLU A 230 -11.09 0.31 18.90
N LEU A 231 -11.10 -0.78 18.14
CA LEU A 231 -9.88 -1.44 17.65
C LEU A 231 -9.23 -0.70 16.50
N ASP A 232 -10.02 -0.15 15.57
CA ASP A 232 -9.52 0.52 14.38
C ASP A 232 -9.70 2.07 14.44
N ASP A 233 -10.08 2.62 15.60
CA ASP A 233 -10.33 4.06 15.81
C ASP A 233 -9.16 4.96 15.40
N GLY A 234 -7.93 4.46 15.57
CA GLY A 234 -6.69 5.15 15.22
C GLY A 234 -6.30 5.08 13.73
N ALA A 235 -7.05 4.35 12.91
CA ALA A 235 -6.79 4.21 11.49
C ALA A 235 -7.24 5.44 10.68
N TYR A 236 -6.71 5.56 9.47
CA TYR A 236 -7.05 6.62 8.53
C TYR A 236 -7.41 6.03 7.17
N ILE A 237 -8.42 6.61 6.54
CA ILE A 237 -8.86 6.30 5.19
C ILE A 237 -8.28 7.38 4.29
N ARG A 238 -7.49 6.99 3.30
CA ARG A 238 -7.15 7.83 2.14
C ARG A 238 -7.87 7.25 0.93
N LEU A 239 -8.73 8.07 0.32
CA LEU A 239 -9.57 7.68 -0.80
C LEU A 239 -9.33 8.65 -1.95
N GLN A 240 -9.02 8.12 -3.12
CA GLN A 240 -8.92 8.87 -4.36
C GLN A 240 -9.92 8.31 -5.37
N VAL A 241 -10.68 9.19 -6.01
CA VAL A 241 -11.66 8.83 -7.04
C VAL A 241 -11.44 9.71 -8.27
N GLU A 242 -11.26 9.06 -9.41
CA GLU A 242 -11.07 9.70 -10.71
C GLU A 242 -12.29 9.47 -11.60
N LYS A 243 -12.66 10.48 -12.40
CA LYS A 243 -13.76 10.40 -13.37
C LYS A 243 -13.24 10.61 -14.80
N PRO A 244 -12.75 9.58 -15.49
CA PRO A 244 -12.01 9.72 -16.76
C PRO A 244 -12.74 10.50 -17.85
N MET A 245 -14.05 10.29 -17.98
CA MET A 245 -14.84 10.89 -19.07
C MET A 245 -15.28 12.34 -18.83
N ALA A 246 -14.85 12.99 -17.75
CA ALA A 246 -15.37 14.29 -17.34
C ALA A 246 -14.72 15.49 -18.02
N VAL A 247 -13.43 15.43 -18.35
CA VAL A 247 -12.67 16.57 -18.88
C VAL A 247 -12.01 16.19 -20.20
N PRO A 248 -12.41 16.80 -21.33
CA PRO A 248 -11.79 16.53 -22.62
C PRO A 248 -10.29 16.81 -22.60
N SER A 249 -9.50 15.94 -23.25
CA SER A 249 -8.03 16.05 -23.35
C SER A 249 -7.26 15.91 -22.03
N ALA A 250 -7.91 15.46 -20.95
CA ALA A 250 -7.26 15.01 -19.73
C ALA A 250 -7.59 13.54 -19.47
N ASP A 251 -6.68 12.80 -18.83
CA ASP A 251 -6.93 11.38 -18.49
C ASP A 251 -8.12 11.25 -17.52
N ALA A 252 -8.15 12.08 -16.47
CA ALA A 252 -9.27 12.24 -15.55
C ALA A 252 -9.07 13.46 -14.62
N PRO A 253 -10.13 14.19 -14.22
CA PRO A 253 -10.14 14.88 -12.93
C PRO A 253 -10.21 13.86 -11.78
N ALA A 254 -9.56 14.19 -10.66
CA ALA A 254 -9.49 13.36 -9.48
C ALA A 254 -9.76 14.18 -8.20
N ILE A 255 -10.44 13.55 -7.23
CA ILE A 255 -10.54 14.04 -5.85
C ILE A 255 -9.83 13.05 -4.94
N GLU A 256 -8.99 13.55 -4.03
CA GLU A 256 -8.40 12.77 -2.96
C GLU A 256 -8.77 13.37 -1.59
N ILE A 257 -9.21 12.52 -0.68
CA ILE A 257 -9.49 12.90 0.70
C ILE A 257 -8.77 11.96 1.67
N VAL A 258 -8.46 12.50 2.85
CA VAL A 258 -7.96 11.73 4.00
C VAL A 258 -8.86 12.01 5.20
N ARG A 259 -9.36 10.95 5.85
CA ARG A 259 -10.22 11.04 7.03
C ARG A 259 -9.76 10.05 8.10
N LYS A 260 -9.92 10.44 9.37
CA LYS A 260 -9.82 9.48 10.49
C LYS A 260 -11.03 8.55 10.47
N VAL A 261 -10.83 7.32 10.94
CA VAL A 261 -11.94 6.39 11.16
C VAL A 261 -12.89 6.95 12.21
N LYS A 262 -12.37 7.34 13.37
CA LYS A 262 -13.13 8.05 14.41
C LYS A 262 -12.88 9.56 14.36
N GLU A 263 -13.96 10.34 14.30
CA GLU A 263 -13.92 11.81 14.36
C GLU A 263 -13.64 12.31 15.78
#